data_AF-A0A8T9BS61-F1
#
_entry.id   AF-A0A8T9BS61-F1
#
_cell.length_a   1.000
_cell.length_b   1.000
_cell.length_c   1.000
_cell.angle_alpha   90.00
_cell.angle_beta   90.00
_cell.angle_gamma   90.00
#
_symmetry.space_group_name_H-M   'P 1'
#
loop_
_entity.id
_entity.type
_entity.pdbx_description
1 polymer ?
#
loop_
_entity_poly.entity_id
_entity_poly.type
_entity_poly.pdbx_seq_one_letter_code
_entity_poly.pdbx_strand_id
1 'polypeptide(L)'
;MTAKATHLIIVCCHAIYLSGATSGASEAEWLLAPFQTGETPTFISHTTTALKLLSSTPSSLLVFSGSSTRSETRKSEAQSYLDLCEDNGFWGLDGQGNLRSKLLLEQQALDSFGNLVFSIILFWKQTGNWPEMITIVSHAFKEARFMELHVPAMRWPLEKV
;
A
#
# COMPACT_ATOMS: atom_id res chain seq x y z
N MET A 1 20.14 -11.68 -13.90
CA MET A 1 18.78 -12.19 -13.62
C MET A 1 18.32 -11.48 -12.37
N THR A 2 17.26 -10.68 -12.44
CA THR A 2 16.63 -10.11 -11.24
C THR A 2 16.11 -11.26 -10.39
N ALA A 3 16.43 -11.27 -9.09
CA ALA A 3 15.92 -12.28 -8.18
C ALA A 3 14.39 -12.31 -8.27
N LYS A 4 13.81 -13.51 -8.35
CA LYS A 4 12.37 -13.70 -8.50
C LYS A 4 11.67 -13.20 -7.24
N ALA A 5 10.73 -12.27 -7.39
CA ALA A 5 9.92 -11.83 -6.26
C ALA A 5 8.95 -12.94 -5.82
N THR A 6 8.84 -13.15 -4.51
CA THR A 6 7.99 -14.17 -3.89
C THR A 6 7.12 -13.61 -2.76
N HIS A 7 7.39 -12.39 -2.27
CA HIS A 7 6.65 -11.78 -1.18
C HIS A 7 5.90 -10.53 -1.67
N LEU A 8 4.59 -10.49 -1.46
CA LEU A 8 3.75 -9.31 -1.72
C LEU A 8 3.53 -8.51 -0.43
N ILE A 9 3.95 -7.25 -0.40
CA ILE A 9 3.60 -6.29 0.65
C ILE A 9 2.51 -5.37 0.11
N ILE A 10 1.40 -5.20 0.83
CA ILE A 10 0.26 -4.40 0.41
C ILE A 10 0.06 -3.27 1.42
N VAL A 11 0.06 -2.02 0.97
CA VAL A 11 -0.54 -0.92 1.74
C VAL A 11 -1.97 -0.73 1.24
N CYS A 12 -2.92 -1.03 2.12
CA CYS A 12 -4.33 -0.73 1.88
C CYS A 12 -4.54 0.76 2.18
N CYS A 13 -4.50 1.58 1.13
CA CYS A 13 -4.67 3.03 1.26
C CYS A 13 -6.06 3.37 1.83
N HIS A 14 -6.15 4.56 2.41
CA HIS A 14 -7.39 4.99 3.03
C HIS A 14 -7.67 6.49 2.91
N ALA A 15 -6.82 7.29 2.27
CA ALA A 15 -7.05 8.71 2.06
C ALA A 15 -6.30 9.16 0.80
N ILE A 16 -6.60 10.37 0.31
CA ILE A 16 -5.90 10.94 -0.85
C ILE A 16 -5.03 12.09 -0.38
N TYR A 17 -3.71 11.92 -0.47
CA TYR A 17 -2.74 13.00 -0.30
C TYR A 17 -2.75 13.95 -1.51
N LEU A 18 -2.86 15.25 -1.23
CA LEU A 18 -3.00 16.31 -2.22
C LEU A 18 -1.69 17.00 -2.59
N SER A 19 -0.57 16.69 -1.93
CA SER A 19 0.66 17.51 -1.85
C SER A 19 0.55 18.70 -0.89
N GLY A 20 1.69 19.18 -0.39
CA GLY A 20 1.75 20.41 0.39
C GLY A 20 3.12 20.67 1.03
N ALA A 21 3.22 21.80 1.75
CA ALA A 21 4.48 22.29 2.30
C ALA A 21 5.00 21.47 3.50
N THR A 22 4.15 20.64 4.10
CA THR A 22 4.47 19.82 5.27
C THR A 22 4.55 18.34 4.97
N SER A 23 4.58 17.97 3.69
CA SER A 23 4.79 16.61 3.19
C SER A 23 3.87 15.56 3.85
N GLY A 24 2.61 15.92 4.08
CA GLY A 24 1.57 15.08 4.66
C GLY A 24 1.33 15.28 6.15
N ALA A 25 2.09 16.11 6.86
CA ALA A 25 1.86 16.33 8.30
C ALA A 25 0.55 17.09 8.57
N SER A 26 0.21 18.06 7.72
CA SER A 26 -1.02 18.85 7.83
C SER A 26 -2.22 18.12 7.20
N GLU A 27 -3.34 18.05 7.91
CA GLU A 27 -4.60 17.50 7.37
C GLU A 27 -5.13 18.25 6.15
N ALA A 28 -4.78 19.54 5.99
CA ALA A 28 -5.16 20.32 4.82
C ALA A 28 -4.54 19.80 3.51
N GLU A 29 -3.52 18.95 3.62
CA GLU A 29 -2.85 18.29 2.50
C GLU A 29 -3.50 16.94 2.15
N TRP A 30 -4.65 16.62 2.74
CA TRP A 30 -5.36 15.36 2.52
C TRP A 30 -6.84 15.58 2.26
N LEU A 31 -7.42 14.78 1.37
CA LEU A 31 -8.86 14.59 1.30
C LEU A 31 -9.29 13.51 2.29
N LEU A 32 -9.83 13.96 3.43
CA LEU A 32 -10.28 13.12 4.53
C LEU A 32 -11.81 13.01 4.56
N ALA A 33 -12.33 11.84 4.91
CA ALA A 33 -13.70 11.71 5.40
C ALA A 33 -13.76 12.13 6.89
N PRO A 34 -14.95 12.46 7.43
CA PRO A 34 -15.09 12.87 8.82
C PRO A 34 -14.52 11.89 9.86
N PHE A 35 -14.52 10.59 9.56
CA PHE A 35 -13.97 9.55 10.45
C PHE A 35 -12.45 9.36 10.32
N GLN A 36 -11.78 10.13 9.45
CA GLN A 36 -10.35 10.03 9.16
C GLN A 36 -9.56 11.21 9.73
N THR A 37 -10.23 12.14 10.41
CA THR A 37 -9.59 13.21 11.17
C THR A 37 -8.66 12.61 12.22
N GLY A 38 -7.44 13.12 12.30
CA GLY A 38 -6.37 12.66 13.17
C GLY A 38 -5.52 11.53 12.61
N GLU A 39 -5.85 10.97 11.44
CA GLU A 39 -5.19 9.77 10.91
C GLU A 39 -3.99 10.03 9.99
N THR A 40 -3.63 11.30 9.71
CA THR A 40 -2.48 11.60 8.83
C THR A 40 -1.16 10.98 9.31
N PRO A 41 -0.83 10.91 10.62
CA PRO A 41 0.36 10.21 11.08
C PRO A 41 0.29 8.71 10.82
N THR A 42 -0.91 8.10 10.92
CA THR A 42 -1.15 6.69 10.61
C THR A 42 -0.89 6.41 9.13
N PHE A 43 -1.33 7.29 8.22
CA PHE A 43 -1.09 7.12 6.78
C PHE A 43 0.40 7.16 6.44
N ILE A 44 1.13 8.12 7.01
CA ILE A 44 2.60 8.21 6.86
C ILE A 44 3.27 6.97 7.48
N SER A 45 2.79 6.52 8.64
CA SER A 45 3.33 5.32 9.30
C SER A 45 3.11 4.06 8.47
N HIS A 46 1.96 3.88 7.83
CA HIS A 46 1.74 2.74 6.93
C HIS A 46 2.75 2.74 5.78
N THR A 47 2.92 3.89 5.13
CA THR A 47 3.89 4.08 4.03
C THR A 47 5.31 3.76 4.46
N THR A 48 5.78 4.35 5.56
CA THR A 48 7.15 4.16 6.03
C THR A 48 7.41 2.75 6.54
N THR A 49 6.44 2.11 7.21
CA THR A 49 6.52 0.68 7.60
C THR A 49 6.66 -0.22 6.38
N ALA A 50 5.85 -0.01 5.34
CA ALA A 50 5.91 -0.81 4.13
C ALA A 50 7.24 -0.65 3.38
N LEU A 51 7.79 0.57 3.33
CA LEU A 51 9.11 0.81 2.73
C LEU A 51 10.26 0.17 3.53
N LYS A 52 10.18 0.17 4.86
CA LYS A 52 11.15 -0.55 5.71
C LYS A 52 11.10 -2.05 5.43
N LEU A 53 9.90 -2.64 5.36
CA LEU A 53 9.72 -4.05 5.00
C LEU A 53 10.27 -4.36 3.60
N LEU A 54 9.98 -3.50 2.62
CA LEU A 54 10.49 -3.62 1.25
C LEU A 54 12.02 -3.59 1.20
N SER A 55 12.64 -2.73 2.02
CA SER A 55 14.09 -2.61 2.15
C SER A 55 14.72 -3.85 2.80
N SER A 56 14.07 -4.44 3.81
CA SER A 56 14.60 -5.59 4.53
C SER A 56 14.33 -6.93 3.86
N THR A 57 13.44 -6.97 2.86
CA THR A 57 13.01 -8.21 2.20
C THR A 57 13.36 -8.18 0.70
N PRO A 58 14.53 -8.69 0.29
CA PRO A 58 15.01 -8.57 -1.09
C PRO A 58 14.08 -9.15 -2.16
N SER A 59 13.34 -10.22 -1.85
CA SER A 59 12.39 -10.90 -2.75
C SER A 59 10.97 -10.33 -2.72
N SER A 60 10.78 -9.13 -2.18
CA SER A 60 9.46 -8.51 -2.07
C SER A 60 9.16 -7.49 -3.18
N LEU A 61 7.87 -7.33 -3.47
CA LEU A 61 7.29 -6.19 -4.17
C LEU A 61 6.28 -5.50 -3.26
N LEU A 62 6.20 -4.17 -3.36
CA LEU A 62 5.25 -3.35 -2.63
C LEU A 62 4.14 -2.91 -3.59
N VAL A 63 2.90 -3.05 -3.16
CA VAL A 63 1.72 -2.52 -3.85
C VAL A 63 1.05 -1.49 -2.95
N PHE A 64 0.91 -0.26 -3.44
CA PHE A 64 -0.08 0.68 -2.91
C PHE A 64 -1.40 0.42 -3.61
N SER A 65 -2.46 0.20 -2.84
CA SER A 65 -3.77 -0.23 -3.36
C SER A 65 -4.89 0.66 -2.85
N GLY A 66 -5.66 1.20 -3.79
CA GLY A 66 -6.81 2.05 -3.53
C GLY A 66 -7.15 2.94 -4.73
N SER A 67 -8.43 3.02 -5.08
CA SER A 67 -8.93 3.71 -6.26
C SER A 67 -9.15 5.22 -6.06
N SER A 68 -9.68 5.89 -7.09
CA SER A 68 -10.15 7.27 -7.03
C SER A 68 -11.56 7.31 -6.42
N THR A 69 -11.63 7.41 -5.10
CA THR A 69 -12.89 7.31 -4.32
C THR A 69 -13.56 8.67 -4.05
N ARG A 70 -12.92 9.78 -4.47
CA ARG A 70 -13.41 11.15 -4.24
C ARG A 70 -13.78 11.83 -5.55
N SER A 71 -14.81 12.67 -5.51
CA SER A 71 -15.26 13.45 -6.66
C SER A 71 -14.39 14.68 -6.93
N GLU A 72 -13.71 15.14 -5.90
CA GLU A 72 -12.86 16.32 -5.83
C GLU A 72 -11.57 16.16 -6.64
N THR A 73 -11.20 14.92 -6.98
CA THR A 73 -9.98 14.61 -7.73
C THR A 73 -10.14 13.31 -8.51
N ARG A 74 -9.37 13.19 -9.61
CA ARG A 74 -9.21 11.91 -10.35
C ARG A 74 -8.05 11.08 -9.82
N LYS A 75 -7.29 11.61 -8.84
CA LYS A 75 -6.15 10.93 -8.23
C LYS A 75 -6.64 9.74 -7.42
N SER A 76 -6.06 8.57 -7.66
CA SER A 76 -6.32 7.40 -6.82
C SER A 76 -5.61 7.51 -5.47
N GLU A 77 -6.13 6.84 -4.45
CA GLU A 77 -5.46 6.73 -3.17
C GLU A 77 -4.04 6.15 -3.35
N ALA A 78 -3.88 5.10 -4.17
CA ALA A 78 -2.58 4.50 -4.45
C ALA A 78 -1.57 5.47 -5.07
N GLN A 79 -1.98 6.25 -6.09
CA GLN A 79 -1.13 7.28 -6.67
C GLN A 79 -0.75 8.34 -5.62
N SER A 80 -1.69 8.75 -4.77
CA SER A 80 -1.41 9.76 -3.75
C SER A 80 -0.39 9.32 -2.71
N TYR A 81 -0.34 8.03 -2.37
CA TYR A 81 0.68 7.49 -1.47
C TYR A 81 2.05 7.43 -2.14
N LEU A 82 2.11 7.24 -3.47
CA LEU A 82 3.36 7.40 -4.22
C LEU A 82 3.84 8.86 -4.19
N ASP A 83 2.94 9.82 -4.44
CA ASP A 83 3.27 11.25 -4.36
C ASP A 83 3.80 11.61 -2.97
N LEU A 84 3.20 11.05 -1.90
CA LEU A 84 3.68 11.23 -0.53
C LEU A 84 5.12 10.75 -0.35
N CYS A 85 5.48 9.60 -0.93
CA CYS A 85 6.86 9.10 -0.89
C CYS A 85 7.83 10.01 -1.64
N GLU A 86 7.40 10.58 -2.77
CA GLU A 86 8.19 11.51 -3.57
C GLU A 86 8.45 12.82 -2.82
N ASP A 87 7.41 13.43 -2.25
CA ASP A 87 7.50 14.69 -1.48
C ASP A 87 8.32 14.56 -0.20
N ASN A 88 8.39 13.36 0.39
CA ASN A 88 9.19 13.09 1.58
C ASN A 88 10.60 12.56 1.28
N GLY A 89 10.93 12.26 0.02
CA GLY A 89 12.23 11.68 -0.34
C GLY A 89 12.47 10.28 0.27
N PHE A 90 11.42 9.48 0.49
CA PHE A 90 11.54 8.18 1.18
C PHE A 90 12.31 7.10 0.40
N TRP A 91 12.75 7.38 -0.83
CA TRP A 91 13.46 6.40 -1.67
C TRP A 91 14.87 6.06 -1.19
N GLY A 92 15.46 6.89 -0.33
CA GLY A 92 16.81 6.66 0.23
C GLY A 92 16.86 5.79 1.49
N LEU A 93 15.72 5.25 1.96
CA LEU A 93 15.66 4.50 3.22
C LEU A 93 16.49 3.21 3.22
N ASP A 94 16.78 2.64 2.04
CA ASP A 94 17.61 1.45 1.86
C ASP A 94 19.10 1.77 1.64
N GLY A 95 19.47 3.05 1.53
CA GLY A 95 20.80 3.52 1.16
C GLY A 95 21.24 3.17 -0.27
N GLN A 96 20.37 2.54 -1.08
CA GLN A 96 20.67 2.03 -2.42
C GLN A 96 19.77 2.63 -3.52
N GLY A 97 18.67 3.29 -3.15
CA GLY A 97 17.74 3.93 -4.08
C GLY A 97 16.90 2.95 -4.91
N ASN A 98 16.86 1.66 -4.55
CA ASN A 98 16.22 0.63 -5.36
C ASN A 98 14.72 0.47 -5.06
N LEU A 99 14.25 0.98 -3.91
CA LEU A 99 12.87 0.80 -3.42
C LEU A 99 11.81 1.19 -4.45
N ARG A 100 12.01 2.32 -5.15
CA ARG A 100 11.04 2.84 -6.13
C ARG A 100 10.75 1.85 -7.26
N SER A 101 11.75 1.07 -7.68
CA SER A 101 11.64 0.09 -8.77
C SER A 101 10.83 -1.15 -8.40
N LYS A 102 10.63 -1.40 -7.09
CA LYS A 102 9.88 -2.54 -6.56
C LYS A 102 8.44 -2.18 -6.16
N LEU A 103 8.04 -0.92 -6.40
CA LEU A 103 6.72 -0.42 -6.07
C LEU A 103 5.80 -0.45 -7.30
N LEU A 104 4.61 -1.00 -7.11
CA LEU A 104 3.52 -1.02 -8.08
C LEU A 104 2.30 -0.26 -7.52
N LEU A 105 1.43 0.19 -8.42
CA LEU A 105 0.18 0.87 -8.08
C LEU A 105 -1.02 0.05 -8.52
N GLU A 106 -1.89 -0.28 -7.57
CA GLU A 106 -3.20 -0.86 -7.79
C GLU A 106 -4.25 0.25 -7.56
N GLN A 107 -5.01 0.61 -8.60
CA GLN A 107 -5.86 1.82 -8.61
C GLN A 107 -7.35 1.52 -8.82
N GLN A 108 -7.77 0.28 -8.68
CA GLN A 108 -9.14 -0.18 -8.92
C GLN A 108 -9.85 -0.64 -7.64
N ALA A 109 -9.13 -0.91 -6.55
CA ALA A 109 -9.76 -1.31 -5.29
C ALA A 109 -10.66 -0.21 -4.71
N LEU A 110 -11.94 -0.54 -4.52
CA LEU A 110 -12.93 0.33 -3.89
C LEU A 110 -13.13 0.02 -2.40
N ASP A 111 -12.60 -1.11 -1.93
CA ASP A 111 -12.71 -1.56 -0.56
C ASP A 111 -11.52 -2.43 -0.13
N SER A 112 -11.53 -2.87 1.14
CA SER A 112 -10.48 -3.72 1.72
C SER A 112 -10.35 -5.10 1.06
N PHE A 113 -11.42 -5.67 0.50
CA PHE A 113 -11.35 -6.96 -0.18
C PHE A 113 -10.71 -6.80 -1.56
N GLY A 114 -11.11 -5.76 -2.29
CA GLY A 114 -10.50 -5.33 -3.54
C GLY A 114 -9.01 -5.06 -3.38
N ASN A 115 -8.60 -4.41 -2.28
CA ASN A 115 -7.18 -4.14 -2.01
C ASN A 115 -6.36 -5.44 -2.01
N LEU A 116 -6.89 -6.49 -1.41
CA LEU A 116 -6.22 -7.79 -1.34
C LEU A 116 -6.23 -8.50 -2.71
N VAL A 117 -7.42 -8.67 -3.31
CA VAL A 117 -7.60 -9.42 -4.57
C VAL A 117 -6.79 -8.79 -5.71
N PHE A 118 -6.93 -7.48 -5.91
CA PHE A 118 -6.30 -6.81 -7.04
C PHE A 118 -4.79 -6.69 -6.87
N SER A 119 -4.29 -6.55 -5.64
CA SER A 119 -2.84 -6.58 -5.37
C SER A 119 -2.22 -7.93 -5.69
N ILE A 120 -2.87 -9.05 -5.34
CA ILE A 120 -2.41 -10.40 -5.70
C ILE A 120 -2.38 -10.58 -7.22
N ILE A 121 -3.45 -10.15 -7.92
CA ILE A 121 -3.51 -10.23 -9.38
C ILE A 121 -2.41 -9.37 -10.03
N LEU A 122 -2.17 -8.16 -9.51
CA LEU A 122 -1.13 -7.27 -10.00
C LEU A 122 0.27 -7.88 -9.80
N PHE A 123 0.52 -8.47 -8.64
CA PHE A 123 1.76 -9.20 -8.36
C PHE A 123 1.98 -10.34 -9.36
N TRP A 124 0.94 -11.15 -9.62
CA TRP A 124 1.02 -12.24 -10.59
C TRP A 124 1.28 -11.72 -12.02
N LYS A 125 0.62 -10.63 -12.43
CA LYS A 125 0.88 -9.98 -13.74
C LYS A 125 2.32 -9.50 -13.87
N GLN A 126 2.91 -8.97 -12.81
CA GLN A 126 4.27 -8.45 -12.82
C GLN A 126 5.33 -9.56 -12.82
N THR A 127 5.08 -10.68 -12.13
CA THR A 127 6.10 -11.69 -11.85
C THR A 127 5.88 -13.03 -12.56
N GLY A 128 4.69 -13.24 -13.13
CA GLY A 128 4.23 -14.53 -13.66
C GLY A 128 3.96 -15.60 -12.58
N ASN A 129 4.01 -15.25 -11.30
CA ASN A 129 3.90 -16.19 -10.18
C ASN A 129 2.99 -15.63 -9.09
N TRP A 130 2.29 -16.51 -8.39
CA TRP A 130 1.54 -16.13 -7.20
C TRP A 130 2.50 -15.84 -6.04
N PRO A 131 2.18 -14.90 -5.13
CA PRO A 131 3.01 -14.67 -3.96
C PRO A 131 3.05 -15.91 -3.07
N GLU A 132 4.20 -16.21 -2.49
CA GLU A 132 4.37 -17.27 -1.50
C GLU A 132 4.08 -16.77 -0.08
N MET A 133 4.24 -15.46 0.14
CA MET A 133 3.95 -14.74 1.38
C MET A 133 3.27 -13.42 1.05
N ILE A 134 2.29 -13.02 1.86
CA ILE A 134 1.62 -11.72 1.80
C ILE A 134 1.89 -11.00 3.12
N THR A 135 2.03 -9.67 3.09
CA THR A 135 1.98 -8.84 4.30
C THR A 135 1.05 -7.67 4.04
N ILE A 136 0.06 -7.51 4.90
CA ILE A 136 -0.96 -6.46 4.78
C ILE A 136 -0.66 -5.36 5.78
N VAL A 137 -0.42 -4.15 5.28
CA VAL A 137 -0.29 -2.92 6.08
C VAL A 137 -1.60 -2.15 5.97
N SER A 138 -2.36 -2.13 7.07
CA SER A 138 -3.63 -1.41 7.18
C SER A 138 -3.94 -1.07 8.65
N HIS A 139 -5.09 -0.41 8.89
CA HIS A 139 -5.51 -0.08 10.25
C HIS A 139 -5.82 -1.34 11.06
N ALA A 140 -5.43 -1.33 12.34
CA ALA A 140 -5.62 -2.45 13.27
C ALA A 140 -7.09 -2.90 13.39
N PHE A 141 -8.06 -1.97 13.35
CA PHE A 141 -9.48 -2.34 13.41
C PHE A 141 -9.96 -3.18 12.20
N LYS A 142 -9.17 -3.26 11.12
CA LYS A 142 -9.46 -4.10 9.94
C LYS A 142 -8.84 -5.50 10.04
N GLU A 143 -8.04 -5.79 11.07
CA GLU A 143 -7.32 -7.07 11.21
C GLU A 143 -8.27 -8.27 11.15
N ALA A 144 -9.28 -8.32 12.02
CA ALA A 144 -10.30 -9.39 12.02
C ALA A 144 -10.98 -9.52 10.65
N ARG A 145 -11.24 -8.41 9.97
CA ARG A 145 -11.85 -8.41 8.63
C ARG A 145 -10.95 -9.07 7.58
N PHE A 146 -9.65 -8.81 7.63
CA PHE A 146 -8.71 -9.47 6.72
C PHE A 146 -8.57 -10.95 7.06
N MET A 147 -8.29 -11.27 8.32
CA MET A 147 -7.89 -12.61 8.74
C MET A 147 -9.05 -13.59 8.85
N GLU A 148 -10.25 -13.13 9.22
CA GLU A 148 -11.42 -14.01 9.41
C GLU A 148 -12.34 -14.05 8.19
N LEU A 149 -12.31 -13.03 7.32
CA LEU A 149 -13.22 -12.92 6.17
C LEU A 149 -12.49 -12.93 4.83
N HIS A 150 -11.65 -11.94 4.54
CA HIS A 150 -11.09 -11.73 3.21
C HIS A 150 -10.11 -12.82 2.77
N VAL A 151 -9.15 -13.16 3.64
CA VAL A 151 -8.14 -14.17 3.37
C VAL A 151 -8.79 -15.57 3.24
N PRO A 152 -9.68 -15.99 4.15
CA PRO A 152 -10.44 -17.24 3.99
C PRO A 152 -11.34 -17.28 2.76
N ALA A 153 -11.99 -16.17 2.39
CA ALA A 153 -12.83 -16.10 1.19
C ALA A 153 -12.06 -16.42 -0.10
N MET A 154 -10.77 -16.06 -0.15
CA MET A 154 -9.88 -16.42 -1.26
C MET A 154 -9.24 -17.80 -1.12
N ARG A 155 -9.50 -18.51 -0.01
CA ARG A 155 -8.85 -19.79 0.34
C ARG A 155 -7.33 -19.69 0.38
N TRP A 156 -6.81 -18.53 0.77
CA TRP A 156 -5.37 -18.35 0.94
C TRP A 156 -4.93 -18.92 2.30
N PRO A 157 -3.77 -19.60 2.40
CA PRO A 157 -3.29 -20.13 3.67
C PRO A 157 -2.98 -19.01 4.66
N LEU A 158 -3.55 -19.08 5.86
CA LEU A 158 -3.43 -18.03 6.89
C LEU A 158 -1.99 -17.87 7.38
N GLU A 159 -1.22 -18.96 7.41
CA GLU A 159 0.20 -18.97 7.78
C GLU A 159 1.11 -18.28 6.75
N LYS A 160 0.55 -17.84 5.61
CA LYS A 160 1.23 -17.12 4.53
C LYS A 160 0.79 -15.65 4.42
N VAL A 161 0.14 -15.09 5.45
CA VAL A 161 -0.35 -13.70 5.51
C VAL A 161 0.04 -13.04 6.82
#